data_AF-A0A292RHM3-F1
#
_entry.id   AF-A0A292RHM3-F1
#
_cell.length_a   1.000
_cell.length_b   1.000
_cell.length_c   1.000
_cell.angle_alpha   90.00
_cell.angle_beta   90.00
_cell.angle_gamma   90.00
#
_symmetry.space_group_name_H-M   'P 1'
#
loop_
_entity.id
_entity.type
_entity.pdbx_description
1 polymer ?
#
loop_
_entity_poly.entity_id
_entity_poly.type
_entity_poly.pdbx_seq_one_letter_code
_entity_poly.pdbx_strand_id
1 'polypeptide(L)'
;MELTKDLTKSQQQSFKKNLFSTDKPTLLNFFMDTKPSVLLAGEFPYFKNNDKYSFVRRTLKTPTRTSIVESPNIFILNKELTKQTIDENKELYTKRMDLEPDTPTDEIYENLIGENSPLKQQHGYDDIIGITLGFSPINSILFQLEQNLPQKGSTRRSPILHANLIDKEFNSENSPYKDFSDEFKSDVQSSIDFIKKNSFRKEDLQPIGYSYIQLAPDEKFTQKLINDAQTNLKKAKDII
;
A
#
# COMPACT_ATOMS: atom_id res chain seq x y z
N MET A 1 -14.79 -0.66 -19.88
CA MET A 1 -13.98 -0.44 -18.66
C MET A 1 -14.29 0.96 -18.15
N GLU A 2 -14.89 1.06 -16.98
CA GLU A 2 -15.36 2.33 -16.42
C GLU A 2 -14.23 3.37 -16.29
N LEU A 3 -13.02 2.94 -15.89
CA LEU A 3 -11.84 3.81 -15.75
C LEU A 3 -11.48 4.56 -17.04
N THR A 4 -11.77 3.96 -18.20
CA THR A 4 -11.38 4.52 -19.51
C THR A 4 -12.59 4.99 -20.32
N LYS A 5 -13.79 5.01 -19.73
CA LYS A 5 -15.05 5.28 -20.45
C LYS A 5 -15.06 6.67 -21.09
N ASP A 6 -14.44 7.64 -20.41
CA ASP A 6 -14.38 9.04 -20.83
C ASP A 6 -13.13 9.36 -21.67
N LEU A 7 -12.27 8.37 -21.93
CA LEU A 7 -11.06 8.55 -22.74
C LEU A 7 -11.36 8.41 -24.24
N THR A 8 -10.66 9.16 -25.07
CA THR A 8 -10.71 9.00 -26.53
C THR A 8 -10.17 7.62 -26.96
N LYS A 9 -10.55 7.14 -28.14
CA LYS A 9 -10.05 5.84 -28.66
C LYS A 9 -8.51 5.77 -28.68
N SER A 10 -7.84 6.88 -29.04
CA SER A 10 -6.37 6.95 -29.05
C SER A 10 -5.79 6.83 -27.63
N GLN A 11 -6.38 7.52 -26.65
CA GLN A 11 -5.96 7.43 -25.24
C GLN A 11 -6.21 6.02 -24.67
N GLN A 12 -7.34 5.38 -25.00
CA GLN A 12 -7.62 4.00 -24.60
C GLN A 12 -6.61 3.01 -25.19
N GLN A 13 -6.23 3.20 -26.46
CA GLN A 13 -5.18 2.38 -27.10
C GLN A 13 -3.81 2.61 -26.47
N SER A 14 -3.45 3.86 -26.18
CA SER A 14 -2.23 4.21 -25.46
C SER A 14 -2.19 3.56 -24.07
N PHE A 15 -3.29 3.65 -23.30
CA PHE A 15 -3.42 2.98 -22.00
C PHE A 15 -3.19 1.47 -22.11
N LYS A 16 -3.86 0.80 -23.05
CA LYS A 16 -3.71 -0.64 -23.28
C LYS A 16 -2.28 -1.04 -23.68
N LYS A 17 -1.62 -0.23 -24.51
CA LYS A 17 -0.23 -0.49 -24.95
C LYS A 17 0.77 -0.36 -23.80
N ASN A 18 0.54 0.60 -22.89
CA ASN A 18 1.40 0.84 -21.74
C ASN A 18 1.03 0.01 -20.50
N LEU A 19 -0.11 -0.68 -20.50
CA LEU A 19 -0.57 -1.53 -19.39
C LEU A 19 0.38 -2.69 -19.05
N PHE A 20 1.22 -3.12 -20.00
CA PHE A 20 2.13 -4.24 -19.82
C PHE A 20 3.33 -3.94 -18.89
N SER A 21 3.55 -2.66 -18.52
CA SER A 21 4.51 -2.28 -17.48
C SER A 21 3.97 -2.41 -16.06
N THR A 22 2.67 -2.72 -15.90
CA THR A 22 1.98 -2.74 -14.61
C THR A 22 1.55 -4.13 -14.17
N ASP A 23 1.43 -4.31 -12.86
CA ASP A 23 1.01 -5.55 -12.21
C ASP A 23 -0.47 -5.86 -12.55
N LYS A 24 -0.67 -6.56 -13.67
CA LYS A 24 -1.99 -6.94 -14.19
C LYS A 24 -2.89 -7.63 -13.15
N PRO A 25 -2.39 -8.55 -12.30
CA PRO A 25 -3.15 -9.09 -11.17
C PRO A 25 -3.84 -8.04 -10.28
N THR A 26 -3.15 -6.95 -9.96
CA THR A 26 -3.72 -5.90 -9.08
C THR A 26 -4.78 -5.06 -9.79
N LEU A 27 -4.68 -4.92 -11.11
CA LEU A 27 -5.57 -4.10 -11.91
C LEU A 27 -6.97 -4.74 -12.06
N LEU A 28 -7.05 -6.07 -12.15
CA LEU A 28 -8.32 -6.77 -12.25
C LEU A 28 -9.20 -6.55 -11.01
N ASN A 29 -8.64 -6.74 -9.82
CA ASN A 29 -9.36 -6.53 -8.55
C ASN A 29 -9.77 -5.06 -8.38
N PHE A 30 -8.97 -4.13 -8.87
CA PHE A 30 -9.34 -2.71 -8.89
C PHE A 30 -10.57 -2.45 -9.77
N PHE A 31 -10.64 -3.05 -10.98
CA PHE A 31 -11.82 -2.89 -11.85
C PHE A 31 -13.09 -3.56 -11.34
N MET A 32 -12.97 -4.53 -10.43
CA MET A 32 -14.12 -5.16 -9.78
C MET A 32 -14.59 -4.39 -8.54
N ASP A 33 -14.01 -3.21 -8.28
CA ASP A 33 -14.28 -2.40 -7.07
C ASP A 33 -14.06 -3.19 -5.78
N THR A 34 -12.98 -3.97 -5.71
CA THR A 34 -12.58 -4.68 -4.49
C THR A 34 -11.19 -4.31 -4.01
N LYS A 35 -10.65 -3.22 -4.55
CA LYS A 35 -9.36 -2.71 -4.17
C LYS A 35 -9.43 -1.18 -4.05
N PRO A 36 -8.99 -0.59 -2.92
CA PRO A 36 -9.07 0.86 -2.73
C PRO A 36 -8.25 1.64 -3.74
N SER A 37 -7.07 1.14 -4.12
CA SER A 37 -6.25 1.78 -5.13
C SER A 37 -5.35 0.83 -5.91
N VAL A 38 -4.82 1.33 -7.03
CA VAL A 38 -3.77 0.69 -7.82
C VAL A 38 -2.66 1.71 -8.13
N LEU A 39 -1.41 1.25 -8.16
CA LEU A 39 -0.27 2.04 -8.59
C LEU A 39 0.13 1.62 -10.01
N LEU A 40 0.09 2.57 -10.95
CA LEU A 40 0.56 2.34 -12.31
C LEU A 40 1.91 3.00 -12.54
N ALA A 41 2.83 2.30 -13.20
CA ALA A 41 4.12 2.84 -13.63
C ALA A 41 4.01 3.42 -15.04
N GLY A 42 4.52 4.63 -15.23
CA GLY A 42 4.49 5.37 -16.49
C GLY A 42 3.70 6.68 -16.41
N GLU A 43 3.69 7.40 -17.53
CA GLU A 43 3.00 8.68 -17.67
C GLU A 43 1.60 8.48 -18.24
N PHE A 44 0.59 8.88 -17.47
CA PHE A 44 -0.81 8.83 -17.88
C PHE A 44 -1.43 10.23 -17.77
N PRO A 45 -1.05 11.19 -18.65
CA PRO A 45 -1.44 12.59 -18.53
C PRO A 45 -2.94 12.84 -18.76
N TYR A 46 -3.62 11.91 -19.41
CA TYR A 46 -5.04 12.02 -19.77
C TYR A 46 -6.01 11.68 -18.64
N PHE A 47 -5.56 11.02 -17.57
CA PHE A 47 -6.42 10.75 -16.42
C PHE A 47 -6.65 12.00 -15.58
N LYS A 48 -7.89 12.27 -15.20
CA LYS A 48 -8.28 13.40 -14.35
C LYS A 48 -9.24 12.92 -13.28
N ASN A 49 -9.20 13.57 -12.11
CA ASN A 49 -10.16 13.33 -11.04
C ASN A 49 -11.59 13.39 -11.58
N ASN A 50 -12.42 12.46 -11.14
CA ASN A 50 -13.83 12.40 -11.47
C ASN A 50 -14.63 11.97 -10.23
N ASP A 51 -15.92 11.72 -10.38
CA ASP A 51 -16.80 11.40 -9.25
C ASP A 51 -16.41 10.12 -8.53
N LYS A 52 -15.84 9.13 -9.24
CA LYS A 52 -15.49 7.82 -8.68
C LYS A 52 -14.02 7.69 -8.29
N TYR A 53 -13.12 8.34 -9.04
CA TYR A 53 -11.69 8.13 -8.92
C TYR A 53 -10.91 9.43 -8.69
N SER A 54 -9.90 9.34 -7.82
CA SER A 54 -8.84 10.35 -7.69
C SER A 54 -7.53 9.81 -8.24
N PHE A 55 -6.75 10.71 -8.86
CA PHE A 55 -5.52 10.38 -9.55
C PHE A 55 -4.36 11.16 -8.96
N VAL A 56 -3.50 10.48 -8.19
CA VAL A 56 -2.36 11.10 -7.52
C VAL A 56 -1.08 10.73 -8.25
N ARG A 57 -0.44 11.72 -8.87
CA ARG A 57 0.82 11.53 -9.61
C ARG A 57 2.02 11.67 -8.70
N ARG A 58 3.03 10.85 -8.93
CA ARG A 58 4.32 10.84 -8.24
C ARG A 58 5.44 10.58 -9.25
N THR A 59 6.63 11.11 -8.98
CA THR A 59 7.86 10.69 -9.66
C THR A 59 8.81 10.11 -8.64
N LEU A 60 9.16 8.83 -8.79
CA LEU A 60 10.18 8.17 -7.98
C LEU A 60 11.57 8.55 -8.49
N LYS A 61 12.47 8.91 -7.57
CA LYS A 61 13.87 9.20 -7.88
C LYS A 61 14.75 8.10 -7.31
N THR A 62 15.22 7.19 -8.17
CA THR A 62 16.08 6.09 -7.75
C THR A 62 17.54 6.44 -8.03
N PRO A 63 18.38 6.63 -6.99
CA PRO A 63 19.80 6.81 -7.20
C PRO A 63 20.43 5.51 -7.73
N THR A 64 21.23 5.63 -8.78
CA THR A 64 22.11 4.58 -9.30
C THR A 64 23.56 4.96 -9.01
N ARG A 65 24.52 4.13 -9.43
CA ARG A 65 25.95 4.43 -9.24
C ARG A 65 26.39 5.73 -9.93
N THR A 66 25.71 6.14 -10.99
CA THR A 66 26.17 7.21 -11.89
C THR A 66 25.13 8.29 -12.17
N SER A 67 23.87 8.07 -11.83
CA SER A 67 22.78 9.02 -12.10
C SER A 67 21.57 8.80 -11.18
N ILE A 68 20.63 9.72 -11.21
CA ILE A 68 19.28 9.53 -10.66
C ILE A 68 18.37 9.13 -11.81
N VAL A 69 17.70 7.99 -11.68
CA VAL A 69 16.66 7.55 -12.62
C VAL A 69 15.31 8.02 -12.09
N GLU A 70 14.60 8.80 -12.89
CA GLU A 70 13.24 9.23 -12.58
C GLU A 70 12.23 8.28 -13.22
N SER A 71 11.32 7.77 -12.40
CA SER A 71 10.26 6.86 -12.83
C SER A 71 8.92 7.47 -12.45
N PRO A 72 8.10 7.94 -13.42
CA PRO A 72 6.77 8.45 -13.13
C PRO A 72 5.81 7.32 -12.77
N ASN A 73 4.89 7.61 -11.86
CA ASN A 73 3.85 6.71 -11.41
C ASN A 73 2.56 7.48 -11.12
N ILE A 74 1.44 6.75 -11.10
CA ILE A 74 0.15 7.30 -10.73
C ILE A 74 -0.59 6.32 -9.82
N PHE A 75 -1.04 6.81 -8.67
CA PHE A 75 -2.06 6.14 -7.88
C PHE A 75 -3.43 6.46 -8.47
N ILE A 76 -4.23 5.43 -8.66
CA ILE A 76 -5.65 5.55 -9.01
C ILE A 76 -6.42 5.05 -7.81
N LEU A 77 -7.15 5.94 -7.15
CA LEU A 77 -7.87 5.65 -5.92
C LEU A 77 -9.37 5.61 -6.22
N ASN A 78 -10.03 4.51 -5.88
CA ASN A 78 -11.49 4.47 -5.76
C ASN A 78 -11.86 5.26 -4.50
N LYS A 79 -12.59 6.36 -4.65
CA LYS A 79 -12.85 7.30 -3.55
C LYS A 79 -13.55 6.63 -2.37
N GLU A 80 -14.59 5.85 -2.64
CA GLU A 80 -15.41 5.19 -1.63
C GLU A 80 -14.59 4.16 -0.84
N LEU A 81 -13.95 3.23 -1.55
CA LEU A 81 -13.16 2.16 -0.92
C LEU A 81 -11.93 2.70 -0.19
N THR A 82 -11.32 3.77 -0.71
CA THR A 82 -10.19 4.42 -0.02
C THR A 82 -10.68 5.06 1.28
N LYS A 83 -11.80 5.79 1.26
CA LYS A 83 -12.38 6.38 2.48
C LYS A 83 -12.75 5.31 3.51
N GLN A 84 -13.35 4.20 3.07
CA GLN A 84 -13.59 3.05 3.95
C GLN A 84 -12.29 2.52 4.55
N THR A 85 -11.23 2.39 3.74
CA THR A 85 -9.91 1.94 4.20
C THR A 85 -9.30 2.90 5.22
N ILE A 86 -9.46 4.22 5.02
CA ILE A 86 -9.04 5.24 5.99
C ILE A 86 -9.81 5.08 7.29
N ASP A 87 -11.13 4.95 7.22
CA ASP A 87 -12.00 4.82 8.39
C ASP A 87 -11.64 3.58 9.23
N GLU A 88 -11.44 2.43 8.58
CA GLU A 88 -11.01 1.18 9.21
C GLU A 88 -9.62 1.27 9.89
N ASN A 89 -8.80 2.26 9.50
CA ASN A 89 -7.41 2.43 9.98
C ASN A 89 -7.16 3.87 10.48
N LYS A 90 -8.20 4.52 11.02
CA LYS A 90 -8.20 5.97 11.27
C LYS A 90 -7.07 6.46 12.17
N GLU A 91 -6.75 5.70 13.23
CA GLU A 91 -5.63 6.03 14.14
C GLU A 91 -4.31 6.14 13.36
N LEU A 92 -4.03 5.20 12.45
CA LEU A 92 -2.81 5.22 11.67
C LEU A 92 -2.74 6.43 10.75
N TYR A 93 -3.79 6.72 9.99
CA TYR A 93 -3.78 7.86 9.08
C TYR A 93 -3.63 9.18 9.84
N THR A 94 -4.38 9.39 10.92
CA THR A 94 -4.31 10.62 11.71
C THR A 94 -2.93 10.81 12.34
N LYS A 95 -2.41 9.81 13.06
CA LYS A 95 -1.07 9.88 13.69
C LYS A 95 0.05 10.06 12.67
N ARG A 96 0.04 9.31 11.57
CA ARG A 96 1.15 9.34 10.58
C ARG A 96 1.13 10.59 9.73
N MET A 97 -0.04 11.19 9.52
CA MET A 97 -0.20 12.43 8.77
C MET A 97 -0.18 13.68 9.66
N ASP A 98 0.05 13.52 10.98
CA ASP A 98 0.07 14.60 11.96
C ASP A 98 -1.24 15.41 11.98
N LEU A 99 -2.37 14.68 12.03
CA LEU A 99 -3.72 15.23 12.08
C LEU A 99 -4.36 14.97 13.45
N GLU A 100 -5.36 15.79 13.80
CA GLU A 100 -6.12 15.62 15.04
C GLU A 100 -6.87 14.27 15.06
N PRO A 101 -6.98 13.57 16.21
CA PRO A 101 -7.58 12.24 16.28
C PRO A 101 -9.04 12.16 15.78
N ASP A 102 -9.79 13.25 15.92
CA ASP A 102 -11.19 13.35 15.53
C ASP A 102 -11.41 13.81 14.08
N THR A 103 -10.32 14.13 13.34
CA THR A 103 -10.36 14.58 11.95
C THR A 103 -11.31 13.70 11.10
N PRO A 104 -12.30 14.28 10.39
CA PRO A 104 -13.22 13.51 9.57
C PRO A 104 -12.52 12.71 8.46
N THR A 105 -13.04 11.52 8.13
CA THR A 105 -12.50 10.65 7.08
C THR A 105 -12.37 11.35 5.72
N ASP A 106 -13.32 12.24 5.39
CA ASP A 106 -13.26 13.05 4.17
C ASP A 106 -12.08 14.02 4.18
N GLU A 107 -11.77 14.65 5.31
CA GLU A 107 -10.64 15.56 5.43
C GLU A 107 -9.30 14.82 5.41
N ILE A 108 -9.22 13.65 6.06
CA ILE A 108 -8.05 12.77 5.95
C ILE A 108 -7.83 12.37 4.48
N TYR A 109 -8.91 12.05 3.75
CA TYR A 109 -8.85 11.69 2.35
C TYR A 109 -8.32 12.85 1.46
N GLU A 110 -8.80 14.07 1.68
CA GLU A 110 -8.31 15.25 0.94
C GLU A 110 -6.82 15.51 1.23
N ASN A 111 -6.37 15.35 2.47
CA ASN A 111 -4.95 15.42 2.82
C ASN A 111 -4.14 14.30 2.14
N LEU A 112 -4.70 13.08 2.05
CA LEU A 112 -4.05 11.93 1.41
C LEU A 112 -3.85 12.14 -0.10
N ILE A 113 -4.67 12.92 -0.77
CA ILE A 113 -4.53 13.20 -2.22
C ILE A 113 -3.94 14.58 -2.53
N GLY A 114 -3.79 15.42 -1.50
CA GLY A 114 -3.34 16.80 -1.58
C GLY A 114 -1.87 16.99 -1.97
N GLU A 115 -1.39 18.23 -1.91
CA GLU A 115 -0.03 18.60 -2.30
C GLU A 115 1.03 17.90 -1.44
N ASN A 116 0.84 17.92 -0.11
CA ASN A 116 1.75 17.31 0.88
C ASN A 116 1.45 15.82 1.15
N SER A 117 0.73 15.17 0.24
CA SER A 117 0.30 13.77 0.36
C SER A 117 1.45 12.81 0.70
N PRO A 118 1.27 11.90 1.68
CA PRO A 118 2.15 10.76 1.92
C PRO A 118 2.40 9.91 0.67
N LEU A 119 1.42 9.82 -0.24
CA LEU A 119 1.53 9.04 -1.48
C LEU A 119 2.58 9.60 -2.42
N LYS A 120 2.88 10.90 -2.34
CA LYS A 120 3.89 11.59 -3.16
C LYS A 120 5.30 11.51 -2.55
N GLN A 121 5.44 11.17 -1.28
CA GLN A 121 6.71 11.16 -0.55
C GLN A 121 7.60 10.01 -0.98
N GLN A 122 8.91 10.24 -1.11
CA GLN A 122 9.85 9.23 -1.57
C GLN A 122 10.06 8.09 -0.56
N HIS A 123 10.06 8.43 0.73
CA HIS A 123 10.40 7.53 1.83
C HIS A 123 9.54 7.85 3.07
N GLY A 124 9.43 6.88 3.98
CA GLY A 124 8.90 7.10 5.32
C GLY A 124 7.37 7.07 5.43
N TYR A 125 6.65 6.58 4.42
CA TYR A 125 5.18 6.42 4.42
C TYR A 125 4.75 5.12 3.74
N ASP A 126 5.60 4.10 3.75
CA ASP A 126 5.36 2.81 3.12
C ASP A 126 4.18 2.06 3.77
N ASP A 127 3.88 2.34 5.03
CA ASP A 127 2.70 1.87 5.74
C ASP A 127 1.40 2.44 5.15
N ILE A 128 1.30 3.78 5.07
CA ILE A 128 0.16 4.48 4.48
C ILE A 128 -0.02 4.08 3.02
N ILE A 129 1.07 4.01 2.25
CA ILE A 129 1.03 3.60 0.85
C ILE A 129 0.56 2.15 0.71
N GLY A 130 1.09 1.23 1.52
CA GLY A 130 0.70 -0.19 1.51
C GLY A 130 -0.78 -0.37 1.82
N ILE A 131 -1.28 0.27 2.86
CA ILE A 131 -2.70 0.19 3.26
C ILE A 131 -3.60 0.84 2.21
N THR A 132 -3.21 2.01 1.67
CA THR A 132 -3.95 2.66 0.58
C THR A 132 -4.01 1.77 -0.66
N LEU A 133 -2.95 0.99 -0.94
CA LEU A 133 -2.90 -0.02 -1.99
C LEU A 133 -3.66 -1.31 -1.62
N GLY A 134 -4.37 -1.35 -0.50
CA GLY A 134 -5.17 -2.49 -0.08
C GLY A 134 -4.35 -3.70 0.36
N PHE A 135 -3.13 -3.51 0.87
CA PHE A 135 -2.39 -4.56 1.56
C PHE A 135 -2.81 -4.64 3.02
N SER A 136 -2.44 -5.75 3.67
CA SER A 136 -2.66 -5.96 5.10
C SER A 136 -2.06 -4.79 5.91
N PRO A 137 -2.80 -4.21 6.88
CA PRO A 137 -2.29 -3.15 7.74
C PRO A 137 -1.06 -3.55 8.51
N ILE A 138 -1.09 -4.73 9.14
CA ILE A 138 0.03 -5.22 9.95
C ILE A 138 1.28 -5.43 9.09
N ASN A 139 1.11 -5.99 7.90
CA ASN A 139 2.23 -6.22 7.00
C ASN A 139 2.79 -4.92 6.42
N SER A 140 1.94 -3.91 6.19
CA SER A 140 2.38 -2.59 5.73
C SER A 140 3.19 -1.86 6.80
N ILE A 141 2.81 -1.97 8.07
CA ILE A 141 3.57 -1.48 9.22
C ILE A 141 4.93 -2.18 9.35
N LEU A 142 4.93 -3.52 9.32
CA LEU A 142 6.16 -4.31 9.37
C LEU A 142 7.11 -3.97 8.20
N PHE A 143 6.55 -3.71 7.03
CA PHE A 143 7.31 -3.30 5.85
C PHE A 143 7.93 -1.91 6.03
N GLN A 144 7.20 -0.95 6.59
CA GLN A 144 7.73 0.38 6.94
C GLN A 144 8.87 0.28 7.96
N LEU A 145 8.70 -0.52 9.02
CA LEU A 145 9.76 -0.76 10.01
C LEU A 145 11.00 -1.36 9.36
N GLU A 146 10.82 -2.34 8.46
CA GLU A 146 11.92 -2.91 7.69
C GLU A 146 12.62 -1.89 6.80
N GLN A 147 11.90 -0.96 6.16
CA GLN A 147 12.51 0.05 5.29
C GLN A 147 13.47 0.97 6.05
N ASN A 148 13.28 1.14 7.36
CA ASN A 148 14.16 1.92 8.23
C ASN A 148 15.43 1.15 8.65
N LEU A 149 15.49 -0.18 8.42
CA LEU A 149 16.62 -0.98 8.86
C LEU A 149 17.86 -0.79 7.98
N PRO A 150 19.07 -0.75 8.59
CA PRO A 150 20.30 -0.88 7.82
C PRO A 150 20.36 -2.26 7.17
N GLN A 151 20.70 -2.32 5.88
CA GLN A 151 20.91 -3.57 5.13
C GLN A 151 19.69 -4.52 5.07
N LYS A 152 18.46 -3.99 4.99
CA LYS A 152 17.18 -4.73 4.90
C LYS A 152 17.13 -6.01 4.03
N GLY A 153 17.90 -6.08 2.95
CA GLY A 153 17.97 -7.27 2.09
C GLY A 153 18.75 -8.46 2.66
N SER A 154 19.80 -8.21 3.45
CA SER A 154 20.64 -9.28 4.02
C SER A 154 20.01 -9.88 5.28
N THR A 155 19.27 -9.08 6.05
CA THR A 155 18.68 -9.49 7.33
C THR A 155 17.62 -10.57 7.16
N ARG A 156 16.84 -10.54 6.07
CA ARG A 156 15.80 -11.53 5.77
C ARG A 156 16.30 -12.98 5.70
N ARG A 157 17.60 -13.21 5.49
CA ARG A 157 18.21 -14.56 5.49
C ARG A 157 18.29 -15.18 6.88
N SER A 158 18.17 -14.37 7.94
CA SER A 158 18.11 -14.80 9.33
C SER A 158 16.83 -14.24 9.96
N PRO A 159 15.71 -14.98 9.95
CA PRO A 159 14.42 -14.49 10.44
C PRO A 159 14.46 -13.94 11.87
N ILE A 160 15.22 -14.59 12.76
CA ILE A 160 15.39 -14.15 14.15
C ILE A 160 16.13 -12.80 14.22
N LEU A 161 17.25 -12.67 13.51
CA LEU A 161 17.99 -11.40 13.44
C LEU A 161 17.11 -10.29 12.85
N HIS A 162 16.40 -10.60 11.77
CA HIS A 162 15.50 -9.67 11.11
C HIS A 162 14.39 -9.19 12.05
N ALA A 163 13.71 -10.11 12.72
CA ALA A 163 12.66 -9.78 13.67
C ALA A 163 13.18 -8.96 14.84
N ASN A 164 14.37 -9.27 15.39
CA ASN A 164 14.98 -8.48 16.45
C ASN A 164 15.35 -7.06 16.01
N LEU A 165 15.71 -6.86 14.75
CA LEU A 165 15.97 -5.52 14.20
C LEU A 165 14.68 -4.73 14.02
N ILE A 166 13.62 -5.35 13.49
CA ILE A 166 12.28 -4.75 13.42
C ILE A 166 11.79 -4.38 14.82
N ASP A 167 11.94 -5.30 15.79
CA ASP A 167 11.55 -5.11 17.19
C ASP A 167 12.26 -3.92 17.84
N LYS A 168 13.57 -3.78 17.58
CA LYS A 168 14.36 -2.66 18.06
C LYS A 168 13.91 -1.34 17.44
N GLU A 169 13.63 -1.32 16.14
CA GLU A 169 13.13 -0.13 15.45
C GLU A 169 11.76 0.28 15.99
N PHE A 170 10.85 -0.68 16.13
CA PHE A 170 9.49 -0.48 16.63
C PHE A 170 9.45 0.12 18.02
N ASN A 171 10.33 -0.37 18.92
CA ASN A 171 10.44 0.09 20.30
C ASN A 171 11.42 1.26 20.49
N SER A 172 11.97 1.82 19.42
CA SER A 172 12.90 2.95 19.51
C SER A 172 12.17 4.27 19.79
N GLU A 173 12.87 5.25 20.39
CA GLU A 173 12.33 6.61 20.61
C GLU A 173 11.98 7.34 19.29
N ASN A 174 12.60 6.91 18.18
CA ASN A 174 12.38 7.47 16.85
C ASN A 174 11.31 6.71 16.07
N SER A 175 10.69 5.69 16.67
CA SER A 175 9.63 4.92 16.03
C SER A 175 8.46 5.85 15.65
N PRO A 176 7.96 5.80 14.40
CA PRO A 176 6.78 6.56 14.01
C PRO A 176 5.51 6.08 14.72
N TYR A 177 5.60 4.98 15.49
CA TYR A 177 4.50 4.35 16.20
C TYR A 177 4.56 4.53 17.73
N LYS A 178 5.52 5.31 18.24
CA LYS A 178 5.76 5.45 19.68
C LYS A 178 4.54 5.96 20.47
N ASP A 179 3.69 6.78 19.86
CA ASP A 179 2.53 7.43 20.50
C ASP A 179 1.19 6.79 20.09
N PHE A 180 1.21 5.57 19.55
CA PHE A 180 0.00 4.81 19.23
C PHE A 180 -0.59 4.11 20.46
N SER A 181 -1.86 3.71 20.35
CA SER A 181 -2.60 2.96 21.35
C SER A 181 -1.91 1.66 21.75
N ASP A 182 -2.14 1.21 22.98
CA ASP A 182 -1.57 -0.05 23.48
C ASP A 182 -2.10 -1.26 22.72
N GLU A 183 -3.36 -1.23 22.26
CA GLU A 183 -3.95 -2.26 21.40
C GLU A 183 -3.18 -2.36 20.08
N PHE A 184 -2.99 -1.23 19.38
CA PHE A 184 -2.18 -1.19 18.17
C PHE A 184 -0.77 -1.75 18.40
N LYS A 185 -0.11 -1.31 19.48
CA LYS A 185 1.25 -1.75 19.78
C LYS A 185 1.32 -3.24 20.08
N SER A 186 0.34 -3.76 20.80
CA SER A 186 0.21 -5.18 21.12
C SER A 186 0.06 -6.04 19.85
N ASP A 187 -0.73 -5.59 18.89
CA ASP A 187 -0.93 -6.30 17.62
C ASP A 187 0.37 -6.36 16.78
N VAL A 188 1.07 -5.22 16.68
CA VAL A 188 2.37 -5.14 16.00
C VAL A 188 3.40 -6.02 16.70
N GLN A 189 3.51 -5.93 18.03
CA GLN A 189 4.45 -6.73 18.81
C GLN A 189 4.18 -8.23 18.68
N SER A 190 2.91 -8.65 18.71
CA SER A 190 2.51 -10.05 18.51
C SER A 190 2.95 -10.58 17.15
N SER A 191 2.87 -9.75 16.12
CA SER A 191 3.30 -10.09 14.76
C SER A 191 4.83 -10.18 14.65
N ILE A 192 5.56 -9.28 15.29
CA ILE A 192 7.03 -9.35 15.40
C ILE A 192 7.45 -10.63 16.12
N ASP A 193 6.83 -10.94 17.26
CA ASP A 193 7.13 -12.13 18.05
C ASP A 193 6.79 -13.43 17.30
N PHE A 194 5.74 -13.42 16.48
CA PHE A 194 5.44 -14.51 15.58
C PHE A 194 6.61 -14.75 14.61
N ILE A 195 7.18 -13.71 14.01
CA ILE A 195 8.35 -13.84 13.11
C ILE A 195 9.57 -14.37 13.88
N LYS A 196 9.80 -13.91 15.13
CA LYS A 196 10.89 -14.42 15.98
C LYS A 196 10.77 -15.94 16.22
N LYS A 197 9.55 -16.42 16.44
CA LYS A 197 9.25 -17.83 16.79
C LYS A 197 9.18 -18.75 15.57
N ASN A 198 8.95 -18.21 14.37
CA ASN A 198 8.78 -18.98 13.14
C ASN A 198 9.87 -18.65 12.12
N SER A 199 10.79 -19.60 11.90
CA SER A 199 11.86 -19.44 10.92
C SER A 199 11.32 -19.74 9.52
N PHE A 200 10.96 -18.70 8.77
CA PHE A 200 10.65 -18.85 7.35
C PHE A 200 11.94 -18.99 6.55
N ARG A 201 12.17 -20.17 5.95
CA ARG A 201 13.16 -20.31 4.88
C ARG A 201 12.57 -19.64 3.63
N LYS A 202 13.16 -18.55 3.18
CA LYS A 202 12.89 -18.02 1.83
C LYS A 202 14.01 -18.41 0.89
N GLU A 203 13.78 -19.50 0.18
CA GLU A 203 14.21 -19.60 -1.20
C GLU A 203 13.09 -18.90 -2.03
N ASP A 204 13.47 -18.12 -3.05
CA ASP A 204 12.58 -17.47 -4.04
C ASP A 204 11.82 -16.16 -3.74
N LEU A 205 12.42 -15.19 -3.04
CA LEU A 205 11.89 -13.82 -3.10
C LEU A 205 13.01 -12.80 -3.30
N GLN A 206 13.28 -12.45 -4.56
CA GLN A 206 13.71 -11.09 -4.89
C GLN A 206 12.48 -10.30 -5.32
N PRO A 207 11.86 -9.48 -4.44
CA PRO A 207 10.75 -8.64 -4.87
C PRO A 207 11.21 -7.20 -5.14
N ILE A 208 10.53 -6.58 -6.10
CA ILE A 208 10.60 -5.16 -6.43
C ILE A 208 9.32 -4.49 -5.91
N GLY A 209 9.45 -3.49 -5.04
CA GLY A 209 8.33 -2.66 -4.55
C GLY A 209 7.34 -3.38 -3.61
N TYR A 210 6.08 -2.95 -3.64
CA TYR A 210 4.99 -3.43 -2.77
C TYR A 210 4.44 -4.83 -3.12
N SER A 211 5.02 -5.51 -4.12
CA SER A 211 4.57 -6.83 -4.59
C SER A 211 4.71 -7.96 -3.56
N TYR A 212 5.36 -7.70 -2.42
CA TYR A 212 5.57 -8.68 -1.35
C TYR A 212 5.38 -8.08 0.07
N ILE A 213 4.25 -7.42 0.34
CA ILE A 213 3.89 -7.03 1.72
C ILE A 213 3.25 -8.22 2.44
N GLN A 214 4.02 -9.26 2.72
CA GLN A 214 3.61 -10.36 3.62
C GLN A 214 4.80 -10.84 4.45
N LEU A 215 4.95 -10.27 5.63
CA LEU A 215 5.99 -10.56 6.63
C LEU A 215 5.45 -11.42 7.78
N ALA A 216 4.16 -11.32 8.12
CA ALA A 216 3.48 -12.12 9.12
C ALA A 216 2.08 -12.54 8.62
N PRO A 217 1.50 -13.66 9.11
CA PRO A 217 0.10 -13.98 8.88
C PRO A 217 -0.81 -12.85 9.36
N ASP A 218 -1.86 -12.58 8.61
CA ASP A 218 -2.92 -11.66 9.01
C ASP A 218 -4.25 -12.34 8.66
N GLU A 219 -4.76 -13.13 9.60
CA GLU A 219 -5.95 -13.97 9.39
C GLU A 219 -7.19 -13.12 9.14
N LYS A 220 -7.32 -11.99 9.85
CA LYS A 220 -8.43 -11.04 9.67
C LYS A 220 -8.44 -10.48 8.25
N PHE A 221 -7.28 -10.04 7.77
CA PHE A 221 -7.14 -9.56 6.40
C PHE A 221 -7.30 -10.69 5.37
N THR A 222 -6.75 -11.87 5.63
CA THR A 222 -6.90 -13.03 4.74
C THR A 222 -8.36 -13.42 4.60
N GLN A 223 -9.11 -13.44 5.70
CA GLN A 223 -10.54 -13.73 5.67
C GLN A 223 -11.33 -12.64 4.94
N LYS A 224 -10.95 -11.37 5.10
CA LYS A 224 -11.51 -10.26 4.31
C LYS A 224 -11.32 -10.51 2.82
N LEU A 225 -10.09 -10.84 2.38
CA LEU A 225 -9.81 -11.16 0.98
C LEU A 225 -10.61 -12.35 0.46
N ILE A 226 -10.80 -13.40 1.28
CA ILE A 226 -11.62 -14.56 0.92
C ILE A 226 -13.09 -14.14 0.72
N ASN A 227 -13.63 -13.32 1.63
CA ASN A 227 -15.01 -12.84 1.54
C ASN A 227 -15.21 -11.92 0.32
N ASP A 228 -14.24 -11.07 0.01
CA ASP A 228 -14.26 -10.20 -1.17
C ASP A 228 -14.22 -11.05 -2.45
N ALA A 229 -13.38 -12.09 -2.49
CA ALA A 229 -13.31 -13.03 -3.61
C ALA A 229 -14.63 -13.81 -3.81
N GLN A 230 -15.28 -14.23 -2.73
CA GLN A 230 -16.59 -14.88 -2.79
C GLN A 230 -17.68 -13.93 -3.30
N THR A 231 -17.66 -12.68 -2.83
CA THR A 231 -18.57 -11.63 -3.30
C THR A 231 -18.38 -11.38 -4.80
N ASN A 232 -17.12 -11.32 -5.26
CA ASN A 232 -16.79 -11.19 -6.68
C ASN A 232 -17.26 -12.37 -7.51
N LEU A 233 -17.05 -13.59 -7.03
CA LEU A 233 -17.54 -14.78 -7.71
C LEU A 233 -19.06 -14.76 -7.85
N LYS A 234 -19.79 -14.28 -6.83
CA LYS A 234 -21.24 -14.11 -6.89
C LYS A 234 -21.64 -13.06 -7.93
N LYS A 235 -21.07 -11.86 -7.87
CA LYS A 235 -21.31 -10.78 -8.84
C LYS A 235 -21.00 -11.22 -10.28
N ALA A 236 -19.92 -11.96 -10.48
CA ALA A 236 -19.53 -12.47 -11.79
C ALA A 236 -20.52 -13.51 -12.33
N LYS A 237 -21.10 -14.35 -11.47
CA LYS A 237 -22.15 -15.30 -11.85
C LYS A 237 -23.46 -14.58 -12.21
N ASP A 238 -23.79 -13.47 -11.56
CA ASP A 238 -25.01 -12.70 -11.84
C ASP A 238 -24.96 -11.94 -13.19
N ILE A 239 -23.78 -11.89 -13.83
CA ILE A 239 -23.56 -11.25 -15.14
C ILE A 239 -23.67 -12.27 -16.30
N ILE A 240 -23.60 -13.58 -16.02
CA ILE A 240 -23.69 -14.67 -17.01
C ILE A 240 -25.10 -15.24 -17.05
#